data_AF-A0A059AN42-F1
#
_entry.id   AF-A0A059AN42-F1
#
_cell.length_a   1.000
_cell.length_b   1.000
_cell.length_c   1.000
_cell.angle_alpha   90.00
_cell.angle_beta   90.00
_cell.angle_gamma   90.00
#
_symmetry.space_group_name_H-M   'P 1'
#
loop_
_entity.id
_entity.type
_entity.pdbx_description
1 polymer ?
#
loop_
_entity_poly.entity_id
_entity_poly.type
_entity_poly.pdbx_seq_one_letter_code
_entity_poly.pdbx_strand_id
1 'polypeptide(L)'
;FGANALKYDYTASIECLPFPQKPQYNGGIIKNPELNFGLRAWSAFGIAKVEHRVSNGNKFIVAYSRNDSHDSISQKIYLNKDKLYTFSAWVQVSDGKIPVQAIFKTTRGFKHAGAVIAESNCWSMIKGGLTVDESGPAELYFESKNTSVEIWVDSISLQPFTTEEWRSHHGQSIEEKRKRKVRIHVMDKQDKPLANATISIVQKKLSFPFGSATNKNILTNSAYQNWFTSRFTVTTFEDEMKWYTTEPSQGREDYSAADALLKFAQQHGISVRGHNVLWDDPRYQPSWVPSLSASQLSKAVANRIISIIKRYKGQVIGWDVVNENLHFSFFESKLGPQASANAYKTAKFIDPSTTLFLNEYNTIEDSRDRTSSPTAYANKVKSIQSLGGRNLGIGLESHFNVPDLPYMRSAIDTLGALGLPMWLTEVDVQSGPNQKAMYLEQVLREAHAHPKINGIVMWTAWKPEGCYRMCLTDNNFRNLPTGDVVDKLLKEWGGGRKELSGMTSPDGTLEASLFHGDYQVTVAQPGANNSYVVQSLEVAPAETSPHRFILRV
;
A
#
# COMPACT_ATOMS: atom_id res chain seq x y z
N PHE A 1 -25.39 7.11 1.24
CA PHE A 1 -24.30 8.09 1.20
C PHE A 1 -24.87 9.43 1.67
N GLY A 2 -24.38 9.99 2.78
CA GLY A 2 -24.81 11.32 3.21
C GLY A 2 -24.15 12.38 2.33
N ALA A 3 -24.93 13.25 1.70
CA ALA A 3 -24.44 14.27 0.76
C ALA A 3 -23.51 15.34 1.38
N ASN A 4 -23.22 15.25 2.69
CA ASN A 4 -22.53 16.29 3.47
C ASN A 4 -21.25 15.82 4.21
N ALA A 5 -20.72 14.61 3.95
CA ALA A 5 -19.47 14.19 4.59
C ALA A 5 -18.26 14.92 3.97
N LEU A 6 -17.42 15.53 4.80
CA LEU A 6 -16.17 16.17 4.37
C LEU A 6 -15.30 15.15 3.62
N LYS A 7 -14.86 15.48 2.41
CA LYS A 7 -14.01 14.58 1.60
C LYS A 7 -12.62 14.45 2.21
N TYR A 8 -12.02 13.26 2.12
CA TYR A 8 -10.61 13.06 2.43
C TYR A 8 -9.73 13.64 1.33
N ASP A 9 -8.70 14.39 1.72
CA ASP A 9 -7.68 14.95 0.86
C ASP A 9 -6.48 13.97 0.75
N TYR A 10 -6.39 13.27 -0.39
CA TYR A 10 -5.31 12.34 -0.73
C TYR A 10 -4.02 13.03 -1.21
N THR A 11 -3.94 14.37 -1.19
CA THR A 11 -2.73 15.08 -1.61
C THR A 11 -1.64 15.03 -0.55
N ALA A 12 -0.42 14.80 -1.03
CA ALA A 12 0.83 14.86 -0.27
C ALA A 12 1.95 15.37 -1.19
N SER A 13 2.92 16.11 -0.63
CA SER A 13 4.12 16.55 -1.35
C SER A 13 5.34 15.76 -0.86
N ILE A 14 6.10 15.22 -1.81
CA ILE A 14 7.43 14.63 -1.58
C ILE A 14 8.55 15.55 -2.09
N GLU A 15 8.19 16.74 -2.57
CA GLU A 15 9.14 17.77 -2.99
C GLU A 15 9.33 18.79 -1.87
N CYS A 16 10.56 19.29 -1.76
CA CYS A 16 10.88 20.41 -0.90
C CYS A 16 10.55 21.72 -1.63
N LEU A 17 9.56 22.46 -1.12
CA LEU A 17 8.99 23.61 -1.81
C LEU A 17 9.58 24.93 -1.28
N PRO A 18 9.72 25.98 -2.11
CA PRO A 18 10.16 27.29 -1.64
C PRO A 18 9.18 27.93 -0.64
N PHE A 19 7.89 27.60 -0.76
CA PHE A 19 6.82 28.08 0.12
C PHE A 19 5.92 26.91 0.54
N PRO A 20 5.44 26.89 1.80
CA PRO A 20 4.49 25.88 2.22
C PRO A 20 3.15 26.10 1.52
N GLN A 21 2.42 25.01 1.26
CA GLN A 21 1.03 25.10 0.81
C GLN A 21 0.12 25.36 2.00
N LYS A 22 -1.08 25.90 1.75
CA LYS A 22 -2.09 26.13 2.79
C LYS A 22 -2.39 24.85 3.58
N PRO A 23 -2.76 24.98 4.87
CA PRO A 23 -3.11 23.84 5.69
C PRO A 23 -4.31 23.10 5.09
N GLN A 24 -4.22 21.77 5.04
CA GLN A 24 -5.35 20.93 4.63
C GLN A 24 -6.54 21.19 5.55
N TYR A 25 -7.76 21.12 5.02
CA TYR A 25 -8.99 21.33 5.80
C TYR A 25 -9.06 22.66 6.57
N ASN A 26 -8.39 23.71 6.08
CA ASN A 26 -8.27 25.01 6.77
C ASN A 26 -7.71 24.88 8.20
N GLY A 27 -6.87 23.87 8.45
CA GLY A 27 -6.26 23.57 9.75
C GLY A 27 -7.06 22.60 10.64
N GLY A 28 -8.30 22.27 10.28
CA GLY A 28 -9.15 21.39 11.09
C GLY A 28 -9.37 21.93 12.51
N ILE A 29 -8.96 21.18 13.53
CA ILE A 29 -9.06 21.61 14.94
C ILE A 29 -7.85 22.41 15.45
N ILE A 30 -6.82 22.63 14.62
CA ILE A 30 -5.65 23.44 14.98
C ILE A 30 -6.04 24.92 15.05
N LYS A 31 -5.63 25.57 16.13
CA LYS A 31 -5.81 27.02 16.31
C LYS A 31 -4.65 27.77 15.65
N ASN A 32 -4.97 28.85 14.94
CA ASN A 32 -3.98 29.68 14.23
C ASN A 32 -3.05 28.85 13.31
N PRO A 33 -3.59 28.04 12.38
CA PRO A 33 -2.83 27.06 11.59
C PRO A 33 -1.87 27.67 10.56
N GLU A 34 -2.17 28.87 10.06
CA GLU A 34 -1.33 29.67 9.15
C GLU A 34 -0.57 30.79 9.89
N LEU A 35 -0.63 30.78 11.24
CA LEU A 35 0.18 31.66 12.08
C LEU A 35 -0.05 33.17 11.87
N ASN A 36 -1.19 33.53 11.29
CA ASN A 36 -1.61 34.90 11.01
C ASN A 36 -1.70 35.79 12.27
N PHE A 37 -1.85 35.19 13.46
CA PHE A 37 -1.96 35.87 14.74
C PHE A 37 -0.74 35.66 15.66
N GLY A 38 0.46 35.51 15.08
CA GLY A 38 1.69 35.32 15.83
C GLY A 38 1.68 34.01 16.63
N LEU A 39 2.12 34.05 17.89
CA LEU A 39 2.16 32.89 18.79
C LEU A 39 0.81 32.57 19.45
N ARG A 40 -0.31 33.17 19.04
CA ARG A 40 -1.61 32.89 19.66
C ARG A 40 -1.93 31.39 19.60
N ALA A 41 -2.17 30.80 20.78
CA ALA A 41 -2.43 29.37 21.01
C ALA A 41 -1.24 28.43 20.79
N TRP A 42 -0.03 28.96 20.56
CA TRP A 42 1.20 28.20 20.44
C TRP A 42 2.15 28.52 21.61
N SER A 43 2.87 27.53 22.07
CA SER A 43 3.83 27.64 23.18
C SER A 43 5.10 26.84 22.89
N ALA A 44 6.08 26.89 23.79
CA ALA A 44 7.19 25.96 23.76
C ALA A 44 6.79 24.60 24.36
N PHE A 45 7.32 23.52 23.78
CA PHE A 45 7.45 22.23 24.43
C PHE A 45 8.87 22.11 25.00
N GLY A 46 8.99 21.61 26.23
CA GLY A 46 10.28 21.52 26.91
C GLY A 46 10.85 22.91 27.23
N ILE A 47 12.14 23.11 26.99
CA ILE A 47 12.87 24.35 27.32
C ILE A 47 13.28 25.17 26.09
N ALA A 48 12.78 24.81 24.90
CA ALA A 48 13.00 25.59 23.68
C ALA A 48 12.54 27.04 23.86
N LYS A 49 13.25 27.95 23.19
CA LYS A 49 12.69 29.28 22.92
C LYS A 49 11.85 29.20 21.66
N VAL A 50 10.70 29.86 21.66
CA VAL A 50 9.79 29.93 20.51
C VAL A 50 9.57 31.36 20.08
N GLU A 51 9.61 31.60 18.78
CA GLU A 51 9.32 32.91 18.22
C GLU A 51 8.63 32.81 16.87
N HIS A 52 7.76 33.78 16.59
CA HIS A 52 7.10 33.92 15.31
C HIS A 52 7.97 34.78 14.38
N ARG A 53 8.32 34.26 13.21
CA ARG A 53 9.11 34.96 12.19
C ARG A 53 8.29 35.12 10.91
N VAL A 54 8.67 36.12 10.12
CA VAL A 54 8.13 36.35 8.77
C VAL A 54 9.29 36.41 7.80
N SER A 55 9.24 35.63 6.73
CA SER A 55 10.24 35.66 5.65
C SER A 55 9.56 35.46 4.31
N ASN A 56 9.86 36.34 3.33
CA ASN A 56 9.29 36.31 1.98
C ASN A 56 7.74 36.21 1.97
N GLY A 57 7.08 36.90 2.92
CA GLY A 57 5.61 36.86 3.07
C GLY A 57 5.07 35.63 3.79
N ASN A 58 5.90 34.62 4.05
CA ASN A 58 5.52 33.43 4.82
C ASN A 58 5.65 33.66 6.33
N LYS A 59 4.67 33.20 7.11
CA LYS A 59 4.61 33.36 8.57
C LYS A 59 4.79 32.01 9.23
N PHE A 60 5.78 31.87 10.11
CA PHE A 60 6.11 30.58 10.71
C PHE A 60 6.55 30.73 12.16
N ILE A 61 6.44 29.65 12.95
CA ILE A 61 7.03 29.59 14.28
C ILE A 61 8.33 28.82 14.21
N VAL A 62 9.33 29.33 14.92
CA VAL A 62 10.63 28.70 15.10
C VAL A 62 10.79 28.25 16.54
N ALA A 63 11.23 27.00 16.73
CA ALA A 63 11.84 26.55 17.98
C ALA A 63 13.37 26.56 17.84
N TYR A 64 14.04 27.31 18.73
CA TYR A 64 15.47 27.49 18.75
C TYR A 64 16.02 27.37 20.19
N SER A 65 17.35 27.36 20.32
CA SER A 65 18.03 27.08 21.61
C SER A 65 17.53 25.77 22.23
N ARG A 66 17.43 24.71 21.41
CA ARG A 66 16.95 23.39 21.79
C ARG A 66 18.08 22.61 22.47
N ASN A 67 17.78 21.94 23.58
CA ASN A 67 18.74 21.12 24.33
C ASN A 67 18.41 19.62 24.21
N ASP A 68 17.12 19.29 24.15
CA ASP A 68 16.61 17.93 23.98
C ASP A 68 15.92 17.74 22.62
N SER A 69 15.80 16.48 22.19
CA SER A 69 15.20 16.17 20.89
C SER A 69 13.76 16.66 20.74
N HIS A 70 13.02 16.71 21.85
CA HIS A 70 11.63 17.12 21.92
C HIS A 70 11.43 18.62 22.17
N ASP A 71 12.48 19.37 22.52
CA ASP A 71 12.41 20.82 22.70
C ASP A 71 11.93 21.45 21.40
N SER A 72 10.73 22.04 21.40
CA SER A 72 10.05 22.41 20.16
C SER A 72 8.92 23.40 20.36
N ILE A 73 8.15 23.65 19.30
CA ILE A 73 6.86 24.32 19.38
C ILE A 73 5.78 23.33 19.85
N SER A 74 4.75 23.84 20.53
CA SER A 74 3.60 23.03 20.96
C SER A 74 2.25 23.71 20.80
N GLN A 75 1.22 22.88 20.69
CA GLN A 75 -0.17 23.29 20.87
C GLN A 75 -0.93 22.24 21.68
N LYS A 76 -1.59 22.70 22.75
CA LYS A 76 -2.51 21.87 23.53
C LYS A 76 -3.83 21.73 22.79
N ILE A 77 -4.31 20.50 22.70
CA ILE A 77 -5.53 20.11 22.01
C ILE A 77 -6.30 19.07 22.83
N TYR A 78 -7.51 18.73 22.40
CA TYR A 78 -8.30 17.66 22.98
C TYR A 78 -8.59 16.62 21.90
N LEU A 79 -8.22 15.37 22.16
CA LEU A 79 -8.43 14.25 21.25
C LEU A 79 -9.55 13.36 21.81
N ASN A 80 -10.41 12.88 20.92
CA ASN A 80 -11.48 11.92 21.16
C ASN A 80 -11.10 10.55 20.60
N LYS A 81 -11.29 9.47 21.38
CA LYS A 81 -10.97 8.09 21.01
C LYS A 81 -11.79 7.53 19.83
N ASP A 82 -13.00 8.03 19.63
CA ASP A 82 -13.90 7.55 18.58
C ASP A 82 -13.69 8.29 17.24
N LYS A 83 -12.54 8.94 17.07
CA LYS A 83 -12.18 9.73 15.89
C LYS A 83 -10.89 9.23 15.27
N LEU A 84 -10.85 9.36 13.94
CA LEU A 84 -9.69 9.11 13.11
C LEU A 84 -9.10 10.45 12.71
N TYR A 85 -7.87 10.75 13.13
CA TYR A 85 -7.25 12.05 12.89
C TYR A 85 -6.31 12.00 11.71
N THR A 86 -6.47 12.93 10.79
CA THR A 86 -5.52 13.17 9.71
C THR A 86 -4.71 14.40 10.04
N PHE A 87 -3.40 14.30 9.90
CA PHE A 87 -2.46 15.34 10.27
C PHE A 87 -1.66 15.78 9.04
N SER A 88 -1.41 17.08 8.95
CA SER A 88 -0.35 17.59 8.09
C SER A 88 0.30 18.84 8.66
N ALA A 89 1.56 19.07 8.31
CA ALA A 89 2.28 20.28 8.63
C ALA A 89 3.39 20.48 7.61
N TRP A 90 3.79 21.73 7.39
CA TRP A 90 4.99 22.06 6.63
C TRP A 90 6.11 22.38 7.60
N VAL A 91 7.26 21.76 7.38
CA VAL A 91 8.42 21.84 8.27
C VAL A 91 9.65 22.21 7.47
N GLN A 92 10.46 23.09 8.05
CA GLN A 92 11.79 23.45 7.58
C GLN A 92 12.77 23.39 8.75
N VAL A 93 14.06 23.22 8.48
CA VAL A 93 15.11 23.26 9.50
C VAL A 93 16.15 24.30 9.15
N SER A 94 16.86 24.83 10.15
CA SER A 94 17.83 25.90 9.90
C SER A 94 19.06 25.46 9.10
N ASP A 95 19.42 24.17 9.17
CA ASP A 95 20.60 23.63 8.48
C ASP A 95 20.43 22.14 8.13
N GLY A 96 21.05 21.74 7.02
CA GLY A 96 21.14 20.34 6.57
C GLY A 96 19.82 19.72 6.10
N LYS A 97 19.76 18.38 6.21
CA LYS A 97 18.59 17.54 5.93
C LYS A 97 18.43 16.55 7.07
N ILE A 98 17.37 16.65 7.86
CA ILE A 98 17.21 15.85 9.09
C ILE A 98 15.80 15.29 9.23
N PRO A 99 15.62 14.14 9.88
CA PRO A 99 14.29 13.66 10.26
C PRO A 99 13.64 14.60 11.28
N VAL A 100 12.38 14.99 11.02
CA VAL A 100 11.49 15.66 11.97
C VAL A 100 10.19 14.88 12.05
N GLN A 101 9.70 14.65 13.27
CA GLN A 101 8.49 13.87 13.53
C GLN A 101 7.46 14.69 14.30
N ALA A 102 6.19 14.58 13.94
CA ALA A 102 5.09 15.14 14.73
C ALA A 102 4.61 14.11 15.76
N ILE A 103 4.52 14.53 17.02
CA ILE A 103 4.15 13.68 18.14
C ILE A 103 3.05 14.35 18.97
N PHE A 104 2.07 13.56 19.37
CA PHE A 104 1.02 13.95 20.32
C PHE A 104 1.27 13.27 21.66
N LYS A 105 1.66 14.04 22.67
CA LYS A 105 1.71 13.57 24.06
C LYS A 105 0.29 13.50 24.61
N THR A 106 -0.16 12.32 24.96
CA THR A 106 -1.45 12.06 25.62
C THR A 106 -1.22 11.68 27.08
N THR A 107 -2.30 11.51 27.83
CA THR A 107 -2.30 10.98 29.20
C THR A 107 -1.78 9.54 29.30
N ARG A 108 -1.82 8.75 28.21
CA ARG A 108 -1.34 7.35 28.18
C ARG A 108 0.02 7.17 27.51
N GLY A 109 0.63 8.23 26.99
CA GLY A 109 1.93 8.14 26.33
C GLY A 109 2.01 9.02 25.09
N PHE A 110 2.62 8.49 24.03
CA PHE A 110 2.95 9.27 22.83
C PHE A 110 2.35 8.61 21.59
N LYS A 111 1.68 9.41 20.76
CA LYS A 111 1.18 8.99 19.45
C LYS A 111 1.99 9.72 18.38
N HIS A 112 2.75 8.95 17.60
CA HIS A 112 3.55 9.48 16.51
C HIS A 112 2.64 9.60 15.29
N ALA A 113 2.47 10.82 14.75
CA ALA A 113 1.51 11.07 13.68
C ALA A 113 2.13 10.93 12.29
N GLY A 114 3.44 11.14 12.16
CA GLY A 114 4.15 11.06 10.89
C GLY A 114 5.51 11.74 10.97
N ALA A 115 6.37 11.45 10.00
CA ALA A 115 7.72 11.99 9.92
C ALA A 115 8.07 12.42 8.49
N VAL A 116 8.98 13.38 8.39
CA VAL A 116 9.56 13.85 7.13
C VAL A 116 11.07 14.02 7.29
N ILE A 117 11.81 13.90 6.19
CA ILE A 117 13.18 14.43 6.12
C ILE A 117 13.06 15.91 5.74
N ALA A 118 13.12 16.79 6.74
CA ALA A 118 13.05 18.23 6.55
C ALA A 118 14.40 18.77 6.08
N GLU A 119 14.37 19.76 5.18
CA GLU A 119 15.59 20.37 4.64
C GLU A 119 15.67 21.86 4.99
N SER A 120 16.89 22.41 4.93
CA SER A 120 17.11 23.85 4.99
C SER A 120 16.81 24.52 3.65
N ASN A 121 16.35 25.78 3.71
CA ASN A 121 16.02 26.64 2.56
C ASN A 121 14.75 26.26 1.78
N CYS A 122 14.01 25.25 2.20
CA CYS A 122 12.73 24.87 1.62
C CYS A 122 11.84 24.14 2.66
N TRP A 123 10.57 23.99 2.33
CA TRP A 123 9.54 23.43 3.19
C TRP A 123 9.18 22.01 2.76
N SER A 124 9.20 21.09 3.72
CA SER A 124 8.88 19.67 3.54
C SER A 124 7.56 19.35 4.25
N MET A 125 6.69 18.58 3.59
CA MET A 125 5.39 18.23 4.16
C MET A 125 5.50 16.98 5.04
N ILE A 126 5.07 17.08 6.30
CA ILE A 126 4.62 15.90 7.05
C ILE A 126 3.17 15.65 6.64
N LYS A 127 2.88 14.46 6.11
CA LYS A 127 1.53 13.92 5.98
C LYS A 127 1.43 12.73 6.93
N GLY A 128 0.40 12.74 7.76
CA GLY A 128 0.30 11.85 8.90
C GLY A 128 -1.13 11.54 9.31
N GLY A 129 -1.24 10.74 10.36
CA GLY A 129 -2.50 10.44 11.00
C GLY A 129 -2.29 9.70 12.30
N LEU A 130 -3.33 9.69 13.14
CA LEU A 130 -3.33 8.93 14.38
C LEU A 130 -4.75 8.59 14.84
N THR A 131 -4.80 7.58 15.71
CA THR A 131 -5.91 7.33 16.63
C THR A 131 -5.44 7.41 18.09
N VAL A 132 -6.38 7.56 19.02
CA VAL A 132 -6.08 7.59 20.46
C VAL A 132 -6.89 6.56 21.23
N ASP A 133 -6.29 6.00 22.27
CA ASP A 133 -6.90 4.91 23.06
C ASP A 133 -7.94 5.42 24.08
N GLU A 134 -7.87 6.72 24.42
CA GLU A 134 -8.84 7.40 25.28
C GLU A 134 -9.04 8.86 24.87
N SER A 135 -10.24 9.39 25.15
CA SER A 135 -10.51 10.81 24.97
C SER A 135 -9.84 11.61 26.08
N GLY A 136 -9.14 12.68 25.74
CA GLY A 136 -8.41 13.47 26.72
C GLY A 136 -7.59 14.61 26.13
N PRO A 137 -6.98 15.42 27.01
CA PRO A 137 -6.03 16.43 26.59
C PRO A 137 -4.80 15.78 25.95
N ALA A 138 -4.30 16.41 24.91
CA ALA A 138 -3.03 16.06 24.28
C ALA A 138 -2.24 17.32 23.94
N GLU A 139 -0.94 17.17 23.72
CA GLU A 139 -0.06 18.24 23.30
C GLU A 139 0.72 17.81 22.07
N LEU A 140 0.47 18.49 20.95
CA LEU A 140 1.26 18.36 19.72
C LEU A 140 2.62 19.02 19.93
N TYR A 141 3.68 18.35 19.53
CA TYR A 141 5.03 18.93 19.38
C TYR A 141 5.80 18.22 18.25
N PHE A 142 6.96 18.77 17.89
CA PHE A 142 7.81 18.22 16.82
C PHE A 142 9.17 17.80 17.38
N GLU A 143 9.64 16.61 17.02
CA GLU A 143 10.89 16.06 17.53
C GLU A 143 11.93 15.90 16.42
N SER A 144 13.18 16.28 16.71
CA SER A 144 14.35 15.91 15.92
C SER A 144 15.56 15.64 16.81
N LYS A 145 16.29 14.55 16.50
CA LYS A 145 17.47 14.13 17.28
C LYS A 145 18.62 15.13 17.23
N ASN A 146 18.77 15.85 16.12
CA ASN A 146 19.76 16.92 16.03
C ASN A 146 19.18 18.16 16.73
N THR A 147 19.77 18.55 17.84
CA THR A 147 19.32 19.70 18.65
C THR A 147 20.04 21.00 18.28
N SER A 148 21.12 20.95 17.49
CA SER A 148 21.83 22.16 17.03
C SER A 148 21.07 22.95 15.99
N VAL A 149 20.06 22.34 15.37
CA VAL A 149 19.21 22.93 14.34
C VAL A 149 17.88 23.43 14.91
N GLU A 150 17.43 24.56 14.40
CA GLU A 150 16.09 25.07 14.67
C GLU A 150 15.03 24.26 13.90
N ILE A 151 13.84 24.12 14.49
CA ILE A 151 12.67 23.53 13.81
C ILE A 151 11.68 24.65 13.48
N TRP A 152 11.34 24.78 12.20
CA TRP A 152 10.42 25.80 11.69
C TRP A 152 9.15 25.11 11.21
N VAL A 153 7.98 25.61 11.60
CA VAL A 153 6.70 24.97 11.26
C VAL A 153 5.67 26.00 10.81
N ASP A 154 4.89 25.62 9.81
CA ASP A 154 3.79 26.38 9.25
C ASP A 154 2.69 25.44 8.70
N SER A 155 1.51 26.00 8.41
CA SER A 155 0.40 25.37 7.69
C SER A 155 0.02 24.02 8.29
N ILE A 156 -0.27 24.04 9.58
CA ILE A 156 -0.57 22.86 10.39
C ILE A 156 -2.06 22.52 10.30
N SER A 157 -2.38 21.25 10.14
CA SER A 157 -3.74 20.73 10.15
C SER A 157 -3.87 19.46 10.99
N LEU A 158 -4.99 19.37 11.69
CA LEU A 158 -5.43 18.15 12.35
C LEU A 158 -6.94 18.02 12.15
N GLN A 159 -7.37 17.18 11.23
CA GLN A 159 -8.78 17.00 10.91
C GLN A 159 -9.30 15.68 11.50
N PRO A 160 -10.27 15.73 12.44
CA PRO A 160 -10.97 14.54 12.91
C PRO A 160 -12.02 14.07 11.89
N PHE A 161 -12.14 12.76 11.75
CA PHE A 161 -13.22 12.09 11.03
C PHE A 161 -13.92 11.08 11.94
N THR A 162 -15.23 10.89 11.76
CA THR A 162 -15.95 9.77 12.36
C THR A 162 -15.64 8.47 11.60
N THR A 163 -15.93 7.33 12.23
CA THR A 163 -15.87 6.03 11.56
C THR A 163 -16.79 5.95 10.34
N GLU A 164 -17.97 6.59 10.39
CA GLU A 164 -18.92 6.65 9.27
C GLU A 164 -18.38 7.48 8.10
N GLU A 165 -17.75 8.63 8.39
CA GLU A 165 -17.08 9.45 7.36
C GLU A 165 -15.94 8.67 6.71
N TRP A 166 -15.10 8.01 7.52
CA TRP A 166 -13.99 7.20 7.03
C TRP A 166 -14.45 6.05 6.13
N ARG A 167 -15.52 5.34 6.54
CA ARG A 167 -16.15 4.29 5.73
C ARG A 167 -16.80 4.87 4.46
N SER A 168 -17.36 6.07 4.53
CA SER A 168 -17.89 6.75 3.34
C SER A 168 -16.76 7.07 2.35
N HIS A 169 -15.58 7.47 2.81
CA HIS A 169 -14.41 7.66 1.94
C HIS A 169 -14.00 6.36 1.25
N HIS A 170 -14.01 5.23 1.97
CA HIS A 170 -13.77 3.92 1.34
C HIS A 170 -14.76 3.66 0.20
N GLY A 171 -16.06 3.83 0.47
CA GLY A 171 -17.10 3.58 -0.53
C GLY A 171 -16.99 4.50 -1.75
N GLN A 172 -16.69 5.79 -1.55
CA GLN A 172 -16.48 6.75 -2.64
C GLN A 172 -15.28 6.36 -3.50
N SER A 173 -14.13 6.08 -2.86
CA SER A 173 -12.93 5.69 -3.60
C SER A 173 -13.09 4.36 -4.34
N ILE A 174 -13.76 3.37 -3.74
CA ILE A 174 -14.07 2.09 -4.41
C ILE A 174 -14.96 2.32 -5.64
N GLU A 175 -16.01 3.12 -5.50
CA GLU A 175 -16.92 3.42 -6.61
C GLU A 175 -16.20 4.15 -7.75
N GLU A 176 -15.23 5.02 -7.44
CA GLU A 176 -14.45 5.77 -8.42
C GLU A 176 -13.30 4.99 -9.05
N LYS A 177 -12.62 4.11 -8.29
CA LYS A 177 -11.33 3.51 -8.68
C LYS A 177 -11.38 2.02 -8.94
N ARG A 178 -12.37 1.31 -8.38
CA ARG A 178 -12.50 -0.15 -8.49
C ARG A 178 -13.71 -0.56 -9.31
N LYS A 179 -14.61 0.37 -9.60
CA LYS A 179 -15.88 0.11 -10.27
C LYS A 179 -16.11 1.06 -11.44
N ARG A 180 -17.03 0.66 -12.31
CA ARG A 180 -17.52 1.44 -13.44
C ARG A 180 -19.03 1.31 -13.53
N LYS A 181 -19.70 2.45 -13.76
CA LYS A 181 -21.10 2.47 -14.20
C LYS A 181 -21.16 2.06 -15.67
N VAL A 182 -21.88 0.99 -15.96
CA VAL A 182 -22.09 0.46 -17.29
C VAL A 182 -23.56 0.55 -17.66
N ARG A 183 -23.83 0.82 -18.95
CA ARG A 183 -25.18 0.76 -19.53
C ARG A 183 -25.21 -0.31 -20.61
N ILE A 184 -25.94 -1.38 -20.34
CA ILE A 184 -26.15 -2.48 -21.27
C ILE A 184 -27.42 -2.20 -22.06
N HIS A 185 -27.32 -2.11 -23.39
CA HIS A 185 -28.46 -2.02 -24.30
C HIS A 185 -28.71 -3.39 -24.89
N VAL A 186 -29.96 -3.82 -24.86
CA VAL A 186 -30.40 -5.05 -25.48
C VAL A 186 -31.27 -4.69 -26.67
N MET A 187 -30.86 -5.17 -27.84
CA MET A 187 -31.55 -4.93 -29.11
C MET A 187 -32.01 -6.26 -29.69
N ASP A 188 -33.18 -6.27 -30.32
CA ASP A 188 -33.64 -7.41 -31.13
C ASP A 188 -32.91 -7.49 -32.48
N LYS A 189 -33.25 -8.50 -33.29
CA LYS A 189 -32.69 -8.72 -34.63
C LYS A 189 -33.02 -7.61 -35.64
N GLN A 190 -33.94 -6.71 -35.32
CA GLN A 190 -34.32 -5.56 -36.14
C GLN A 190 -33.74 -4.24 -35.60
N ASP A 191 -32.74 -4.32 -34.71
CA ASP A 191 -32.12 -3.19 -34.02
C ASP A 191 -33.16 -2.31 -33.29
N LYS A 192 -34.23 -2.90 -32.76
CA LYS A 192 -35.16 -2.23 -31.84
C LYS A 192 -34.82 -2.57 -30.39
N PRO A 193 -34.97 -1.61 -29.46
CA PRO A 193 -34.75 -1.89 -28.04
C PRO A 193 -35.69 -2.97 -27.51
N LEU A 194 -35.14 -3.95 -26.80
CA LEU A 194 -35.89 -5.06 -26.23
C LEU A 194 -36.21 -4.80 -24.76
N ALA A 195 -37.44 -4.35 -24.49
CA ALA A 195 -37.94 -4.10 -23.14
C ALA A 195 -38.27 -5.40 -22.39
N ASN A 196 -38.17 -5.37 -21.05
CA ASN A 196 -38.50 -6.48 -20.14
C ASN A 196 -37.68 -7.77 -20.36
N ALA A 197 -36.56 -7.71 -21.09
CA ALA A 197 -35.62 -8.81 -21.19
C ALA A 197 -34.90 -8.99 -19.86
N THR A 198 -34.78 -10.24 -19.41
CA THR A 198 -34.06 -10.56 -18.18
C THR A 198 -32.57 -10.66 -18.49
N ILE A 199 -31.76 -9.85 -17.82
CA ILE A 199 -30.30 -9.90 -17.89
C ILE A 199 -29.76 -10.50 -16.60
N SER A 200 -28.81 -11.42 -16.73
CA SER A 200 -27.98 -11.97 -15.67
C SER A 200 -26.52 -11.64 -15.95
N ILE A 201 -25.81 -11.07 -14.97
CA ILE A 201 -24.42 -10.66 -15.08
C ILE A 201 -23.63 -11.40 -14.00
N VAL A 202 -22.67 -12.21 -14.43
CA VAL A 202 -21.83 -13.02 -13.54
C VAL A 202 -20.37 -12.63 -13.75
N GLN A 203 -19.72 -12.14 -12.68
CA GLN A 203 -18.28 -11.89 -12.72
C GLN A 203 -17.51 -13.21 -12.79
N LYS A 204 -16.61 -13.31 -13.77
CA LYS A 204 -15.73 -14.45 -13.98
C LYS A 204 -14.34 -14.22 -13.41
N LYS A 205 -13.84 -12.99 -13.49
CA LYS A 205 -12.51 -12.61 -12.99
C LYS A 205 -12.53 -11.21 -12.40
N LEU A 206 -11.89 -11.05 -11.24
CA LEU A 206 -11.63 -9.74 -10.65
C LEU A 206 -10.33 -9.18 -11.23
N SER A 207 -10.32 -7.92 -11.68
CA SER A 207 -9.09 -7.30 -12.20
C SER A 207 -8.11 -6.91 -11.10
N PHE A 208 -8.59 -6.59 -9.89
CA PHE A 208 -7.73 -6.22 -8.76
C PHE A 208 -6.97 -7.45 -8.26
N PRO A 209 -5.62 -7.48 -8.35
CA PRO A 209 -4.82 -8.59 -7.84
C PRO A 209 -4.95 -8.73 -6.33
N PHE A 210 -5.47 -9.88 -5.91
CA PHE A 210 -5.67 -10.21 -4.51
C PHE A 210 -5.24 -11.65 -4.27
N GLY A 211 -4.33 -11.83 -3.33
CA GLY A 211 -3.54 -13.04 -3.22
C GLY A 211 -3.04 -13.38 -1.85
N SER A 212 -2.35 -14.52 -1.79
CA SER A 212 -1.68 -15.01 -0.60
C SER A 212 -0.36 -15.68 -0.98
N ALA A 213 0.62 -15.62 -0.10
CA ALA A 213 1.84 -16.41 -0.20
C ALA A 213 1.52 -17.92 -0.18
N THR A 214 2.32 -18.70 -0.89
CA THR A 214 2.30 -20.16 -0.86
C THR A 214 3.71 -20.71 -0.76
N ASN A 215 3.84 -22.01 -0.57
CA ASN A 215 5.11 -22.71 -0.46
C ASN A 215 4.96 -24.12 -1.04
N LYS A 216 6.06 -24.87 -1.12
CA LYS A 216 6.14 -26.19 -1.75
C LYS A 216 5.13 -27.23 -1.22
N ASN A 217 4.58 -27.05 -0.01
CA ASN A 217 3.60 -27.99 0.54
C ASN A 217 2.32 -28.09 -0.30
N ILE A 218 1.99 -27.05 -1.08
CA ILE A 218 0.83 -27.06 -1.99
C ILE A 218 0.99 -28.10 -3.11
N LEU A 219 2.21 -28.44 -3.51
CA LEU A 219 2.47 -29.32 -4.66
C LEU A 219 1.98 -30.75 -4.44
N THR A 220 1.94 -31.21 -3.18
CA THR A 220 1.54 -32.59 -2.83
C THR A 220 0.26 -32.66 -2.02
N ASN A 221 -0.40 -31.53 -1.74
CA ASN A 221 -1.59 -31.48 -0.89
C ASN A 221 -2.80 -30.96 -1.68
N SER A 222 -3.65 -31.88 -2.16
CA SER A 222 -4.84 -31.54 -2.97
C SER A 222 -5.85 -30.67 -2.23
N ALA A 223 -6.00 -30.83 -0.91
CA ALA A 223 -6.87 -29.98 -0.11
C ALA A 223 -6.33 -28.53 -0.06
N TYR A 224 -5.00 -28.36 0.05
CA TYR A 224 -4.37 -27.04 -0.05
C TYR A 224 -4.58 -26.44 -1.45
N GLN A 225 -4.36 -27.21 -2.51
CA GLN A 225 -4.56 -26.74 -3.89
C GLN A 225 -5.99 -26.23 -4.10
N ASN A 226 -6.99 -27.02 -3.70
CA ASN A 226 -8.41 -26.65 -3.86
C ASN A 226 -8.77 -25.41 -3.03
N TRP A 227 -8.31 -25.36 -1.77
CA TRP A 227 -8.59 -24.22 -0.89
C TRP A 227 -7.95 -22.93 -1.42
N PHE A 228 -6.71 -23.00 -1.91
CA PHE A 228 -5.96 -21.84 -2.37
C PHE A 228 -6.44 -21.33 -3.74
N THR A 229 -6.58 -22.22 -4.73
CA THR A 229 -6.87 -21.85 -6.13
C THR A 229 -8.30 -21.36 -6.35
N SER A 230 -9.21 -21.65 -5.41
CA SER A 230 -10.57 -21.11 -5.43
C SER A 230 -10.67 -19.65 -4.97
N ARG A 231 -9.61 -19.09 -4.38
CA ARG A 231 -9.63 -17.76 -3.73
C ARG A 231 -8.72 -16.73 -4.39
N PHE A 232 -7.52 -17.13 -4.79
CA PHE A 232 -6.45 -16.18 -5.09
C PHE A 232 -6.12 -16.13 -6.58
N THR A 233 -5.87 -14.91 -7.07
CA THR A 233 -5.48 -14.64 -8.46
C THR A 233 -4.00 -14.30 -8.60
N VAL A 234 -3.32 -14.05 -7.49
CA VAL A 234 -1.90 -13.77 -7.41
C VAL A 234 -1.28 -14.47 -6.20
N THR A 235 -0.01 -14.86 -6.30
CA THR A 235 0.75 -15.45 -5.20
C THR A 235 2.20 -14.95 -5.20
N THR A 236 2.89 -15.23 -4.12
CA THR A 236 4.34 -15.12 -3.96
C THR A 236 4.83 -16.39 -3.26
N PHE A 237 6.09 -16.77 -3.45
CA PHE A 237 6.64 -17.96 -2.81
C PHE A 237 7.36 -17.56 -1.53
N GLU A 238 7.07 -18.27 -0.43
CA GLU A 238 7.53 -17.91 0.91
C GLU A 238 9.06 -17.92 1.01
N ASP A 239 9.69 -18.96 0.46
CA ASP A 239 11.14 -19.17 0.55
C ASP A 239 11.78 -19.63 -0.78
N GLU A 240 10.99 -20.21 -1.68
CA GLU A 240 11.49 -21.02 -2.79
C GLU A 240 12.26 -20.24 -3.86
N MET A 241 12.11 -18.91 -3.90
CA MET A 241 12.87 -18.04 -4.81
C MET A 241 13.99 -17.26 -4.12
N LYS A 242 14.11 -17.30 -2.79
CA LYS A 242 15.15 -16.55 -2.04
C LYS A 242 16.55 -17.10 -2.30
N TRP A 243 17.57 -16.26 -2.15
CA TRP A 243 18.94 -16.61 -2.54
C TRP A 243 19.51 -17.78 -1.72
N TYR A 244 19.30 -17.77 -0.40
CA TYR A 244 19.75 -18.88 0.45
C TYR A 244 19.10 -20.23 0.10
N THR A 245 17.87 -20.22 -0.43
CA THR A 245 17.18 -21.45 -0.84
C THR A 245 17.69 -21.96 -2.17
N THR A 246 17.91 -21.05 -3.11
CA THR A 246 18.21 -21.39 -4.52
C THR A 246 19.69 -21.52 -4.82
N GLU A 247 20.59 -21.02 -3.96
CA GLU A 247 22.04 -21.21 -4.08
C GLU A 247 22.71 -21.40 -2.69
N PRO A 248 22.39 -22.51 -1.98
CA PRO A 248 22.92 -22.76 -0.63
C PRO A 248 24.44 -22.97 -0.60
N SER A 249 25.05 -23.28 -1.76
CA SER A 249 26.49 -23.38 -1.95
C SER A 249 26.89 -22.66 -3.24
N GLN A 250 27.99 -21.92 -3.21
CA GLN A 250 28.42 -21.08 -4.33
C GLN A 250 28.47 -21.87 -5.65
N GLY A 251 27.78 -21.36 -6.67
CA GLY A 251 27.69 -21.95 -8.01
C GLY A 251 26.84 -23.22 -8.11
N ARG A 252 26.17 -23.65 -7.04
CA ARG A 252 25.25 -24.80 -7.04
C ARG A 252 23.82 -24.30 -6.86
N GLU A 253 23.20 -23.97 -7.98
CA GLU A 253 21.83 -23.49 -8.00
C GLU A 253 20.81 -24.64 -8.05
N ASP A 254 19.72 -24.53 -7.28
CA ASP A 254 18.56 -25.41 -7.33
C ASP A 254 17.26 -24.59 -7.34
N TYR A 255 16.57 -24.61 -8.48
CA TYR A 255 15.29 -23.93 -8.70
C TYR A 255 14.12 -24.90 -8.77
N SER A 256 14.31 -26.19 -8.50
CA SER A 256 13.31 -27.24 -8.73
C SER A 256 11.97 -26.96 -8.03
N ALA A 257 12.00 -26.52 -6.76
CA ALA A 257 10.79 -26.18 -6.01
C ALA A 257 10.08 -24.94 -6.58
N ALA A 258 10.82 -23.87 -6.88
CA ALA A 258 10.26 -22.65 -7.48
C ALA A 258 9.68 -22.91 -8.88
N ASP A 259 10.34 -23.72 -9.69
CA ASP A 259 9.86 -24.09 -11.03
C ASP A 259 8.55 -24.90 -10.95
N ALA A 260 8.47 -25.85 -10.01
CA ALA A 260 7.26 -26.63 -9.79
C ALA A 260 6.09 -25.76 -9.30
N LEU A 261 6.35 -24.83 -8.38
CA LEU A 261 5.35 -23.87 -7.90
C LEU A 261 4.89 -22.90 -8.99
N LEU A 262 5.81 -22.42 -9.82
CA LEU A 262 5.48 -21.54 -10.95
C LEU A 262 4.58 -22.28 -11.95
N LYS A 263 4.91 -23.53 -12.28
CA LYS A 263 4.07 -24.38 -13.14
C LYS A 263 2.68 -24.60 -12.53
N PHE A 264 2.60 -24.89 -11.24
CA PHE A 264 1.32 -25.01 -10.53
C PHE A 264 0.50 -23.72 -10.64
N ALA A 265 1.10 -22.57 -10.33
CA ALA A 265 0.41 -21.27 -10.42
C ALA A 265 -0.11 -21.00 -11.84
N GLN A 266 0.71 -21.26 -12.87
CA GLN A 266 0.31 -21.12 -14.28
C GLN A 266 -0.87 -22.02 -14.66
N GLN A 267 -0.87 -23.29 -14.22
CA GLN A 267 -1.97 -24.24 -14.47
C GLN A 267 -3.31 -23.77 -13.90
N HIS A 268 -3.28 -23.02 -12.82
CA HIS A 268 -4.47 -22.47 -12.16
C HIS A 268 -4.76 -21.01 -12.50
N GLY A 269 -4.03 -20.42 -13.46
CA GLY A 269 -4.21 -19.02 -13.86
C GLY A 269 -3.86 -18.00 -12.77
N ILE A 270 -3.00 -18.38 -11.83
CA ILE A 270 -2.53 -17.55 -10.72
C ILE A 270 -1.23 -16.88 -11.13
N SER A 271 -1.19 -15.55 -11.07
CA SER A 271 0.01 -14.77 -11.35
C SER A 271 1.02 -14.86 -10.21
N VAL A 272 2.32 -14.79 -10.49
CA VAL A 272 3.37 -14.90 -9.46
C VAL A 272 4.13 -13.58 -9.34
N ARG A 273 4.28 -13.06 -8.12
CA ARG A 273 5.28 -12.05 -7.77
C ARG A 273 6.57 -12.79 -7.40
N GLY A 274 7.69 -12.41 -8.01
CA GLY A 274 8.99 -12.97 -7.68
C GLY A 274 9.56 -12.34 -6.41
N HIS A 275 9.82 -13.17 -5.40
CA HIS A 275 10.31 -12.73 -4.09
C HIS A 275 11.41 -13.67 -3.58
N ASN A 276 12.65 -13.22 -3.41
CA ASN A 276 13.23 -11.95 -3.84
C ASN A 276 14.58 -12.19 -4.55
N VAL A 277 15.08 -11.17 -5.25
CA VAL A 277 16.36 -11.30 -5.97
C VAL A 277 17.52 -11.15 -5.00
N LEU A 278 17.54 -10.03 -4.27
CA LEU A 278 18.50 -9.71 -3.23
C LEU A 278 17.74 -9.29 -1.97
N TRP A 279 18.05 -9.91 -0.83
CA TRP A 279 17.62 -9.43 0.47
C TRP A 279 18.78 -8.74 1.15
N ASP A 280 18.61 -7.53 1.66
CA ASP A 280 19.72 -6.74 2.18
C ASP A 280 20.08 -7.09 3.64
N ASP A 281 19.22 -7.80 4.38
CA ASP A 281 19.54 -8.29 5.72
C ASP A 281 20.68 -9.34 5.68
N PRO A 282 21.81 -9.11 6.39
CA PRO A 282 22.93 -10.05 6.44
C PRO A 282 22.57 -11.45 6.95
N ARG A 283 21.52 -11.58 7.78
CA ARG A 283 21.09 -12.85 8.39
C ARG A 283 20.53 -13.83 7.36
N TYR A 284 20.01 -13.30 6.25
CA TYR A 284 19.36 -14.09 5.21
C TYR A 284 20.21 -14.20 3.94
N GLN A 285 21.52 -13.98 4.05
CA GLN A 285 22.45 -14.32 2.97
C GLN A 285 22.75 -15.82 2.96
N PRO A 286 23.01 -16.44 1.80
CA PRO A 286 23.68 -17.74 1.75
C PRO A 286 24.96 -17.71 2.59
N SER A 287 25.26 -18.77 3.33
CA SER A 287 26.36 -18.78 4.33
C SER A 287 27.74 -18.46 3.76
N TRP A 288 27.96 -18.67 2.46
CA TRP A 288 29.21 -18.39 1.75
C TRP A 288 29.34 -16.93 1.26
N VAL A 289 28.27 -16.14 1.27
CA VAL A 289 28.25 -14.76 0.76
C VAL A 289 28.89 -13.73 1.72
N PRO A 290 28.64 -13.77 3.05
CA PRO A 290 29.17 -12.76 3.97
C PRO A 290 30.71 -12.64 3.99
N SER A 291 31.44 -13.73 3.70
CA SER A 291 32.91 -13.77 3.73
C SER A 291 33.60 -13.31 2.44
N LEU A 292 32.83 -13.02 1.38
CA LEU A 292 33.40 -12.61 0.10
C LEU A 292 34.04 -11.21 0.16
N SER A 293 35.17 -11.05 -0.54
CA SER A 293 35.70 -9.72 -0.86
C SER A 293 34.73 -8.94 -1.75
N ALA A 294 34.87 -7.60 -1.82
CA ALA A 294 34.00 -6.75 -2.63
C ALA A 294 33.96 -7.19 -4.12
N SER A 295 35.08 -7.57 -4.71
CA SER A 295 35.13 -8.07 -6.09
C SER A 295 34.39 -9.40 -6.28
N GLN A 296 34.57 -10.34 -5.34
CA GLN A 296 33.87 -11.63 -5.39
C GLN A 296 32.37 -11.45 -5.15
N LEU A 297 31.98 -10.58 -4.22
CA LEU A 297 30.58 -10.25 -3.94
C LEU A 297 29.92 -9.58 -5.15
N SER A 298 30.60 -8.64 -5.80
CA SER A 298 30.10 -8.00 -7.03
C SER A 298 29.80 -9.04 -8.11
N LYS A 299 30.70 -10.01 -8.32
CA LYS A 299 30.49 -11.11 -9.26
C LYS A 299 29.33 -12.02 -8.83
N ALA A 300 29.23 -12.37 -7.54
CA ALA A 300 28.16 -13.21 -7.01
C ALA A 300 26.79 -12.54 -7.18
N VAL A 301 26.67 -11.26 -6.84
CA VAL A 301 25.43 -10.46 -7.02
C VAL A 301 25.04 -10.40 -8.49
N ALA A 302 25.99 -10.12 -9.40
CA ALA A 302 25.72 -10.10 -10.83
C ALA A 302 25.20 -11.46 -11.34
N ASN A 303 25.85 -12.56 -10.95
CA ASN A 303 25.44 -13.92 -11.30
C ASN A 303 24.03 -14.23 -10.76
N ARG A 304 23.76 -13.88 -9.50
CA ARG A 304 22.46 -14.06 -8.86
C ARG A 304 21.34 -13.36 -9.64
N ILE A 305 21.51 -12.07 -9.93
CA ILE A 305 20.52 -11.29 -10.69
C ILE A 305 20.32 -11.91 -12.07
N ILE A 306 21.41 -12.27 -12.76
CA ILE A 306 21.35 -12.86 -14.10
C ILE A 306 20.59 -14.19 -14.06
N SER A 307 20.92 -15.09 -13.13
CA SER A 307 20.32 -16.43 -13.08
C SER A 307 18.82 -16.36 -12.85
N ILE A 308 18.38 -15.71 -11.76
CA ILE A 308 16.97 -15.73 -11.37
C ILE A 308 16.08 -14.90 -12.32
N ILE A 309 16.50 -13.69 -12.71
CA ILE A 309 15.69 -12.84 -13.58
C ILE A 309 15.59 -13.46 -14.98
N LYS A 310 16.68 -14.00 -15.53
CA LYS A 310 16.67 -14.63 -16.85
C LYS A 310 15.81 -15.89 -16.87
N ARG A 311 15.85 -16.71 -15.81
CA ARG A 311 15.06 -17.93 -15.70
C ARG A 311 13.56 -17.66 -15.76
N TYR A 312 13.10 -16.63 -15.07
CA TYR A 312 11.67 -16.34 -14.89
C TYR A 312 11.18 -15.13 -15.70
N LYS A 313 11.99 -14.65 -16.64
CA LYS A 313 11.64 -13.54 -17.55
C LYS A 313 10.27 -13.75 -18.18
N GLY A 314 9.38 -12.77 -18.03
CA GLY A 314 8.02 -12.80 -18.59
C GLY A 314 7.07 -13.81 -17.93
N GLN A 315 7.49 -14.50 -16.86
CA GLN A 315 6.66 -15.48 -16.15
C GLN A 315 6.16 -14.98 -14.78
N VAL A 316 6.72 -13.87 -14.29
CA VAL A 316 6.28 -13.18 -13.07
C VAL A 316 5.74 -11.80 -13.41
N ILE A 317 4.81 -11.29 -12.59
CA ILE A 317 4.19 -9.97 -12.80
C ILE A 317 4.99 -8.82 -12.18
N GLY A 318 6.01 -9.15 -11.39
CA GLY A 318 6.83 -8.20 -10.65
C GLY A 318 7.96 -8.91 -9.93
N TRP A 319 9.05 -8.19 -9.65
CA TRP A 319 10.17 -8.66 -8.83
C TRP A 319 10.38 -7.75 -7.64
N ASP A 320 10.45 -8.31 -6.44
CA ASP A 320 11.10 -7.66 -5.31
C ASP A 320 12.62 -7.78 -5.54
N VAL A 321 13.21 -6.73 -6.14
CA VAL A 321 14.62 -6.77 -6.60
C VAL A 321 15.57 -6.60 -5.42
N VAL A 322 15.28 -5.64 -4.55
CA VAL A 322 16.01 -5.46 -3.29
C VAL A 322 14.97 -5.40 -2.16
N ASN A 323 15.14 -6.29 -1.18
CA ASN A 323 14.32 -6.35 0.02
C ASN A 323 15.06 -5.67 1.19
N GLU A 324 14.37 -4.79 1.92
CA GLU A 324 14.77 -4.24 3.22
C GLU A 324 16.05 -3.36 3.23
N ASN A 325 16.38 -2.69 2.13
CA ASN A 325 17.58 -1.84 2.05
C ASN A 325 17.38 -0.39 2.55
N LEU A 326 16.30 -0.10 3.29
CA LEU A 326 16.26 1.05 4.19
C LEU A 326 16.76 0.68 5.58
N HIS A 327 16.38 -0.49 6.09
CA HIS A 327 16.84 -0.99 7.39
C HIS A 327 18.26 -1.54 7.35
N PHE A 328 18.64 -2.14 6.23
CA PHE A 328 19.96 -2.73 6.03
C PHE A 328 20.73 -2.04 4.90
N SER A 329 22.04 -2.26 4.88
CA SER A 329 22.93 -1.76 3.81
C SER A 329 24.03 -2.77 3.46
N PHE A 330 23.78 -4.08 3.53
CA PHE A 330 24.77 -5.13 3.28
C PHE A 330 25.45 -4.99 1.92
N PHE A 331 24.69 -4.80 0.84
CA PHE A 331 25.29 -4.66 -0.48
C PHE A 331 25.94 -3.29 -0.66
N GLU A 332 25.32 -2.21 -0.20
CA GLU A 332 25.82 -0.84 -0.37
C GLU A 332 27.07 -0.56 0.46
N SER A 333 27.17 -1.12 1.66
CA SER A 333 28.35 -0.99 2.53
C SER A 333 29.59 -1.69 1.95
N LYS A 334 29.40 -2.76 1.18
CA LYS A 334 30.49 -3.55 0.58
C LYS A 334 30.80 -3.21 -0.86
N LEU A 335 29.79 -2.84 -1.65
CA LEU A 335 29.90 -2.58 -3.09
C LEU A 335 29.79 -1.09 -3.44
N GLY A 336 29.49 -0.24 -2.47
CA GLY A 336 29.31 1.20 -2.62
C GLY A 336 27.85 1.61 -2.85
N PRO A 337 27.56 2.93 -2.79
CA PRO A 337 26.20 3.47 -2.74
C PRO A 337 25.36 3.22 -4.01
N GLN A 338 26.00 2.81 -5.12
CA GLN A 338 25.30 2.52 -6.38
C GLN A 338 24.83 1.07 -6.50
N ALA A 339 25.13 0.20 -5.52
CA ALA A 339 24.86 -1.23 -5.59
C ALA A 339 23.40 -1.54 -5.94
N SER A 340 22.45 -0.94 -5.22
CA SER A 340 21.03 -1.09 -5.46
C SER A 340 20.63 -0.62 -6.87
N ALA A 341 21.03 0.58 -7.27
CA ALA A 341 20.72 1.11 -8.60
C ALA A 341 21.25 0.22 -9.73
N ASN A 342 22.44 -0.36 -9.56
CA ASN A 342 23.02 -1.31 -10.52
C ASN A 342 22.23 -2.63 -10.59
N ALA A 343 21.69 -3.10 -9.47
CA ALA A 343 20.80 -4.26 -9.46
C ALA A 343 19.52 -4.01 -10.28
N TYR A 344 18.86 -2.86 -10.08
CA TYR A 344 17.69 -2.47 -10.86
C TYR A 344 17.98 -2.30 -12.35
N LYS A 345 19.12 -1.69 -12.71
CA LYS A 345 19.55 -1.59 -14.13
C LYS A 345 19.72 -2.95 -14.77
N THR A 346 20.38 -3.87 -14.07
CA THR A 346 20.67 -5.21 -14.58
C THR A 346 19.38 -6.01 -14.74
N ALA A 347 18.49 -5.97 -13.73
CA ALA A 347 17.18 -6.62 -13.81
C ALA A 347 16.34 -6.07 -14.98
N LYS A 348 16.27 -4.75 -15.14
CA LYS A 348 15.57 -4.08 -16.25
C LYS A 348 16.15 -4.45 -17.62
N PHE A 349 17.47 -4.58 -17.72
CA PHE A 349 18.12 -4.96 -18.97
C PHE A 349 17.73 -6.39 -19.40
N ILE A 350 17.63 -7.31 -18.44
CA ILE A 350 17.27 -8.71 -18.70
C ILE A 350 15.77 -8.84 -19.00
N ASP A 351 14.92 -8.23 -18.16
CA ASP A 351 13.46 -8.22 -18.31
C ASP A 351 12.92 -6.78 -18.32
N PRO A 352 12.80 -6.16 -19.51
CA PRO A 352 12.36 -4.78 -19.62
C PRO A 352 10.85 -4.57 -19.40
N SER A 353 10.04 -5.63 -19.39
CA SER A 353 8.58 -5.53 -19.18
C SER A 353 8.18 -5.52 -17.72
N THR A 354 8.98 -6.14 -16.85
CA THR A 354 8.58 -6.40 -15.46
C THR A 354 8.70 -5.15 -14.58
N THR A 355 7.78 -5.02 -13.62
CA THR A 355 7.85 -4.00 -12.57
C THR A 355 8.83 -4.44 -11.49
N LEU A 356 9.74 -3.55 -11.09
CA LEU A 356 10.85 -3.83 -10.19
C LEU A 356 10.63 -3.13 -8.85
N PHE A 357 10.12 -3.87 -7.88
CA PHE A 357 9.78 -3.37 -6.57
C PHE A 357 11.02 -3.18 -5.69
N LEU A 358 11.03 -2.09 -4.94
CA LEU A 358 11.71 -2.00 -3.65
C LEU A 358 10.72 -2.50 -2.61
N ASN A 359 11.07 -3.46 -1.77
CA ASN A 359 10.15 -4.03 -0.78
C ASN A 359 10.70 -3.76 0.62
N GLU A 360 9.86 -3.23 1.51
CA GLU A 360 10.28 -2.78 2.85
C GLU A 360 9.14 -2.89 3.86
N TYR A 361 9.49 -3.15 5.12
CA TYR A 361 8.57 -3.19 6.25
C TYR A 361 8.52 -1.88 7.05
N ASN A 362 7.53 -1.77 7.94
CA ASN A 362 7.27 -0.63 8.84
C ASN A 362 6.97 0.71 8.18
N THR A 363 6.94 0.79 6.85
CA THR A 363 6.71 2.04 6.12
C THR A 363 5.30 2.58 6.37
N ILE A 364 4.31 1.71 6.50
CA ILE A 364 2.90 2.04 6.77
C ILE A 364 2.38 1.45 8.10
N GLU A 365 3.16 0.58 8.74
CA GLU A 365 2.76 -0.23 9.88
C GLU A 365 3.09 0.42 11.21
N ASP A 366 4.21 1.14 11.28
CA ASP A 366 4.71 1.73 12.52
C ASP A 366 5.22 3.16 12.30
N SER A 367 4.41 4.14 12.72
CA SER A 367 4.77 5.55 12.64
C SER A 367 5.96 5.96 13.51
N ARG A 368 6.43 5.08 14.40
CA ARG A 368 7.63 5.28 15.23
C ARG A 368 8.90 4.97 14.46
N ASP A 369 8.84 4.15 13.42
CA ASP A 369 10.01 3.78 12.63
C ASP A 369 10.42 4.91 11.69
N ARG A 370 11.54 5.55 12.04
CA ARG A 370 12.08 6.66 11.24
C ARG A 370 12.90 6.16 10.06
N THR A 371 13.38 4.91 10.12
CA THR A 371 14.30 4.32 9.15
C THR A 371 13.60 4.13 7.82
N SER A 372 12.40 3.54 7.84
CA SER A 372 11.56 3.32 6.67
C SER A 372 10.38 4.29 6.57
N SER A 373 10.47 5.48 7.19
CA SER A 373 9.41 6.49 7.05
C SER A 373 9.07 6.76 5.58
N PRO A 374 7.82 7.12 5.23
CA PRO A 374 7.40 7.30 3.82
C PRO A 374 8.31 8.23 3.02
N THR A 375 8.86 9.26 3.66
CA THR A 375 9.81 10.18 3.02
C THR A 375 11.20 9.56 2.83
N ALA A 376 11.69 8.77 3.78
CA ALA A 376 12.95 8.03 3.63
C ALA A 376 12.86 7.02 2.47
N TYR A 377 11.74 6.30 2.39
CA TYR A 377 11.42 5.42 1.27
C TYR A 377 11.41 6.18 -0.06
N ALA A 378 10.68 7.31 -0.13
CA ALA A 378 10.63 8.12 -1.33
C ALA A 378 12.02 8.63 -1.76
N ASN A 379 12.87 9.02 -0.81
CA ASN A 379 14.25 9.41 -1.07
C ASN A 379 15.10 8.26 -1.60
N LYS A 380 14.93 7.04 -1.06
CA LYS A 380 15.61 5.83 -1.59
C LYS A 380 15.20 5.54 -3.03
N VAL A 381 13.91 5.61 -3.34
CA VAL A 381 13.39 5.46 -4.70
C VAL A 381 13.99 6.53 -5.64
N LYS A 382 13.93 7.81 -5.25
CA LYS A 382 14.51 8.92 -6.04
C LYS A 382 16.01 8.73 -6.28
N SER A 383 16.76 8.24 -5.28
CA SER A 383 18.18 7.92 -5.41
C SER A 383 18.44 6.80 -6.43
N ILE A 384 17.64 5.72 -6.39
CA ILE A 384 17.74 4.64 -7.37
C ILE A 384 17.43 5.15 -8.78
N GLN A 385 16.40 6.01 -8.93
CA GLN A 385 16.02 6.60 -10.21
C GLN A 385 17.08 7.55 -10.77
N SER A 386 17.64 8.43 -9.94
CA SER A 386 18.67 9.40 -10.36
C SER A 386 19.94 8.70 -10.84
N LEU A 387 20.24 7.54 -10.26
CA LEU A 387 21.35 6.69 -10.67
C LEU A 387 20.99 5.77 -11.85
N GLY A 388 19.79 5.84 -12.43
CA GLY A 388 19.39 5.17 -13.67
C GLY A 388 18.53 3.90 -13.49
N GLY A 389 18.07 3.58 -12.28
CA GLY A 389 17.04 2.57 -12.07
C GLY A 389 15.69 3.01 -12.66
N ARG A 390 14.97 2.08 -13.31
CA ARG A 390 13.71 2.34 -14.03
C ARG A 390 12.71 1.21 -13.77
N ASN A 391 11.46 1.39 -14.20
CA ASN A 391 10.34 0.46 -13.95
C ASN A 391 10.09 0.19 -12.46
N LEU A 392 10.40 1.14 -11.59
CA LEU A 392 10.30 0.91 -10.16
C LEU A 392 8.84 0.75 -9.72
N GLY A 393 8.63 -0.13 -8.74
CA GLY A 393 7.41 -0.26 -7.98
C GLY A 393 7.68 -0.10 -6.48
N ILE A 394 6.62 0.11 -5.72
CA ILE A 394 6.65 0.28 -4.27
C ILE A 394 6.03 -0.97 -3.63
N GLY A 395 6.85 -1.75 -2.93
CA GLY A 395 6.44 -2.92 -2.14
C GLY A 395 6.41 -2.55 -0.67
N LEU A 396 5.26 -2.79 -0.03
CA LEU A 396 5.02 -2.52 1.39
C LEU A 396 4.69 -3.85 2.06
N GLU A 397 5.62 -4.39 2.86
CA GLU A 397 5.47 -5.72 3.44
C GLU A 397 4.18 -5.83 4.25
N SER A 398 3.82 -4.79 5.01
CA SER A 398 2.51 -4.69 5.68
C SER A 398 2.36 -5.70 6.83
N HIS A 399 3.43 -5.87 7.59
CA HIS A 399 3.51 -6.74 8.77
C HIS A 399 2.93 -6.07 10.02
N PHE A 400 1.61 -5.89 10.08
CA PHE A 400 0.97 -5.13 11.16
C PHE A 400 0.97 -5.84 12.52
N ASN A 401 1.09 -5.05 13.60
CA ASN A 401 0.72 -5.48 14.96
C ASN A 401 -0.70 -4.99 15.27
N VAL A 402 -0.81 -3.69 15.60
CA VAL A 402 -2.07 -2.96 15.72
C VAL A 402 -2.08 -1.89 14.64
N PRO A 403 -3.01 -1.93 13.67
CA PRO A 403 -3.03 -0.96 12.59
C PRO A 403 -3.51 0.42 13.06
N ASP A 404 -2.80 1.47 12.69
CA ASP A 404 -3.29 2.86 12.77
C ASP A 404 -3.74 3.28 11.36
N LEU A 405 -5.04 3.20 11.08
CA LEU A 405 -5.59 3.42 9.74
C LEU A 405 -5.34 4.83 9.20
N PRO A 406 -5.45 5.91 10.01
CA PRO A 406 -5.07 7.24 9.56
C PRO A 406 -3.60 7.35 9.18
N TYR A 407 -2.68 6.78 9.97
CA TYR A 407 -1.27 6.75 9.60
C TYR A 407 -1.05 5.97 8.31
N MET A 408 -1.59 4.74 8.23
CA MET A 408 -1.50 3.89 7.05
C MET A 408 -1.94 4.63 5.77
N ARG A 409 -3.12 5.26 5.78
CA ARG A 409 -3.62 6.05 4.64
C ARG A 409 -2.66 7.18 4.28
N SER A 410 -2.22 7.94 5.27
CA SER A 410 -1.33 9.11 5.07
C SER A 410 0.06 8.73 4.52
N ALA A 411 0.58 7.57 4.92
CA ALA A 411 1.83 7.03 4.43
C ALA A 411 1.70 6.60 2.95
N ILE A 412 0.58 5.96 2.61
CA ILE A 412 0.27 5.58 1.21
C ILE A 412 0.06 6.83 0.34
N ASP A 413 -0.57 7.91 0.84
CA ASP A 413 -0.66 9.19 0.12
C ASP A 413 0.72 9.74 -0.24
N THR A 414 1.62 9.78 0.74
CA THR A 414 2.99 10.30 0.59
C THR A 414 3.74 9.53 -0.48
N LEU A 415 3.74 8.20 -0.39
CA LEU A 415 4.38 7.34 -1.39
C LEU A 415 3.67 7.42 -2.75
N GLY A 416 2.36 7.62 -2.76
CA GLY A 416 1.54 7.73 -3.96
C GLY A 416 1.85 8.96 -4.82
N ALA A 417 2.53 9.96 -4.24
CA ALA A 417 3.06 11.12 -4.95
C ALA A 417 4.22 10.77 -5.91
N LEU A 418 4.90 9.61 -5.72
CA LEU A 418 5.92 9.12 -6.65
C LEU A 418 5.35 8.68 -8.01
N GLY A 419 4.04 8.43 -8.08
CA GLY A 419 3.39 7.97 -9.32
C GLY A 419 3.78 6.56 -9.77
N LEU A 420 4.34 5.75 -8.87
CA LEU A 420 4.74 4.37 -9.15
C LEU A 420 3.64 3.37 -8.75
N PRO A 421 3.58 2.18 -9.39
CA PRO A 421 2.72 1.09 -8.93
C PRO A 421 3.07 0.70 -7.49
N MET A 422 2.05 0.51 -6.65
CA MET A 422 2.24 0.24 -5.23
C MET A 422 1.41 -0.96 -4.76
N TRP A 423 2.04 -1.87 -4.03
CA TRP A 423 1.43 -3.10 -3.56
C TRP A 423 1.67 -3.28 -2.07
N LEU A 424 0.66 -3.81 -1.38
CA LEU A 424 0.90 -4.47 -0.10
C LEU A 424 1.31 -5.90 -0.42
N THR A 425 2.48 -6.33 0.03
CA THR A 425 3.18 -7.50 -0.49
C THR A 425 3.13 -8.70 0.44
N GLU A 426 3.01 -8.49 1.76
CA GLU A 426 3.16 -9.54 2.78
C GLU A 426 2.18 -9.38 3.95
N VAL A 427 0.94 -8.95 3.67
CA VAL A 427 -0.02 -8.56 4.71
C VAL A 427 -0.25 -9.68 5.72
N ASP A 428 0.08 -9.40 6.98
CA ASP A 428 -0.33 -10.19 8.12
C ASP A 428 -0.53 -9.33 9.37
N VAL A 429 -1.16 -9.90 10.39
CA VAL A 429 -1.42 -9.23 11.67
C VAL A 429 -1.05 -10.12 12.85
N GLN A 430 -0.37 -9.54 13.84
CA GLN A 430 -0.01 -10.21 15.07
C GLN A 430 -0.78 -9.66 16.27
N SER A 431 -1.80 -10.40 16.69
CA SER A 431 -2.63 -10.13 17.87
C SER A 431 -3.29 -11.41 18.41
N GLY A 432 -4.20 -11.33 19.39
CA GLY A 432 -5.06 -12.48 19.76
C GLY A 432 -6.01 -12.88 18.60
N PRO A 433 -6.54 -14.13 18.55
CA PRO A 433 -7.28 -14.64 17.39
C PRO A 433 -8.44 -13.75 16.90
N ASN A 434 -9.31 -13.28 17.80
CA ASN A 434 -10.44 -12.41 17.43
C ASN A 434 -9.98 -11.02 16.96
N GLN A 435 -8.90 -10.51 17.54
CA GLN A 435 -8.32 -9.24 17.12
C GLN A 435 -7.65 -9.36 15.75
N LYS A 436 -7.07 -10.54 15.41
CA LYS A 436 -6.43 -10.75 14.10
C LYS A 436 -7.44 -10.61 12.97
N ALA A 437 -8.60 -11.26 13.09
CA ALA A 437 -9.64 -11.13 12.07
C ALA A 437 -10.10 -9.67 11.89
N MET A 438 -10.32 -8.94 12.98
CA MET A 438 -10.72 -7.53 12.94
C MET A 438 -9.65 -6.64 12.29
N TYR A 439 -8.38 -6.76 12.71
CA TYR A 439 -7.29 -5.96 12.15
C TYR A 439 -7.00 -6.30 10.69
N LEU A 440 -7.05 -7.58 10.33
CA LEU A 440 -6.92 -8.01 8.94
C LEU A 440 -8.01 -7.36 8.08
N GLU A 441 -9.27 -7.39 8.52
CA GLU A 441 -10.35 -6.74 7.77
C GLU A 441 -10.13 -5.24 7.62
N GLN A 442 -9.69 -4.55 8.67
CA GLN A 442 -9.41 -3.11 8.63
C GLN A 442 -8.30 -2.78 7.62
N VAL A 443 -7.17 -3.49 7.68
CA VAL A 443 -6.03 -3.30 6.76
C VAL A 443 -6.42 -3.58 5.31
N LEU A 444 -7.09 -4.70 5.06
CA LEU A 444 -7.51 -5.09 3.70
C LEU A 444 -8.50 -4.10 3.09
N ARG A 445 -9.46 -3.59 3.89
CA ARG A 445 -10.43 -2.57 3.44
C ARG A 445 -9.74 -1.24 3.15
N GLU A 446 -8.84 -0.81 4.03
CA GLU A 446 -8.06 0.43 3.85
C GLU A 446 -7.23 0.36 2.56
N ALA A 447 -6.49 -0.73 2.36
CA ALA A 447 -5.67 -0.95 1.17
C ALA A 447 -6.50 -1.05 -0.12
N HIS A 448 -7.57 -1.85 -0.14
CA HIS A 448 -8.39 -2.00 -1.35
C HIS A 448 -9.06 -0.69 -1.76
N ALA A 449 -9.53 0.08 -0.77
CA ALA A 449 -10.14 1.38 -1.01
C ALA A 449 -9.15 2.46 -1.44
N HIS A 450 -7.88 2.36 -1.06
CA HIS A 450 -6.91 3.42 -1.37
C HIS A 450 -6.64 3.54 -2.89
N PRO A 451 -6.77 4.74 -3.50
CA PRO A 451 -6.67 4.91 -4.95
C PRO A 451 -5.30 4.55 -5.54
N LYS A 452 -4.25 4.57 -4.72
CA LYS A 452 -2.85 4.32 -5.13
C LYS A 452 -2.40 2.87 -5.00
N ILE A 453 -3.18 2.00 -4.35
CA ILE A 453 -2.83 0.58 -4.22
C ILE A 453 -3.27 -0.17 -5.47
N ASN A 454 -2.39 -1.00 -6.00
CA ASN A 454 -2.58 -1.76 -7.22
C ASN A 454 -2.74 -3.26 -6.99
N GLY A 455 -2.42 -3.79 -5.81
CA GLY A 455 -2.62 -5.19 -5.48
C GLY A 455 -2.28 -5.48 -4.02
N ILE A 456 -2.76 -6.64 -3.54
CA ILE A 456 -2.54 -7.11 -2.17
C ILE A 456 -2.14 -8.58 -2.20
N VAL A 457 -1.06 -8.92 -1.51
CA VAL A 457 -0.66 -10.30 -1.20
C VAL A 457 -0.54 -10.43 0.33
N MET A 458 -1.16 -11.46 0.89
CA MET A 458 -1.10 -11.76 2.33
C MET A 458 0.00 -12.78 2.64
N TRP A 459 0.72 -12.63 3.75
CA TRP A 459 1.77 -13.57 4.15
C TRP A 459 1.24 -14.71 5.02
N THR A 460 0.52 -15.63 4.39
CA THR A 460 -0.27 -16.67 5.11
C THR A 460 -0.06 -18.08 4.56
N ALA A 461 1.12 -18.34 4.00
CA ALA A 461 1.48 -19.66 3.48
C ALA A 461 1.30 -20.72 4.58
N TRP A 462 0.61 -21.81 4.25
CA TRP A 462 0.31 -22.87 5.20
C TRP A 462 1.47 -23.86 5.29
N LYS A 463 1.79 -24.29 6.51
CA LYS A 463 2.68 -25.41 6.81
C LYS A 463 2.02 -26.30 7.86
N PRO A 464 2.28 -27.62 7.88
CA PRO A 464 1.75 -28.52 8.91
C PRO A 464 2.05 -28.06 10.35
N GLU A 465 3.20 -27.41 10.54
CA GLU A 465 3.70 -26.90 11.82
C GLU A 465 3.07 -25.55 12.23
N GLY A 466 2.30 -24.93 11.34
CA GLY A 466 1.72 -23.59 11.50
C GLY A 466 2.32 -22.54 10.56
N CYS A 467 1.70 -21.37 10.52
CA CYS A 467 2.11 -20.26 9.66
C CYS A 467 2.99 -19.27 10.43
N TYR A 468 3.72 -18.41 9.72
CA TYR A 468 4.64 -17.43 10.32
C TYR A 468 4.00 -16.57 11.43
N ARG A 469 3.01 -15.72 11.08
CA ARG A 469 2.27 -14.89 12.05
C ARG A 469 0.78 -15.14 12.02
N MET A 470 0.23 -15.47 10.84
CA MET A 470 -1.21 -15.58 10.62
C MET A 470 -1.52 -16.71 9.65
N CYS A 471 -2.39 -17.63 10.08
CA CYS A 471 -2.99 -18.62 9.19
C CYS A 471 -4.37 -18.15 8.75
N LEU A 472 -4.81 -18.55 7.55
CA LEU A 472 -6.19 -18.40 7.10
C LEU A 472 -7.04 -19.66 7.36
N THR A 473 -6.38 -20.80 7.56
CA THR A 473 -7.02 -22.10 7.69
C THR A 473 -6.30 -23.01 8.69
N ASP A 474 -7.01 -23.98 9.24
CA ASP A 474 -6.44 -25.09 10.01
C ASP A 474 -5.83 -26.18 9.09
N ASN A 475 -5.23 -27.23 9.67
CA ASN A 475 -4.60 -28.34 8.94
C ASN A 475 -5.58 -29.22 8.15
N ASN A 476 -6.90 -29.05 8.35
CA ASN A 476 -7.94 -29.73 7.58
C ASN A 476 -8.54 -28.82 6.50
N PHE A 477 -7.91 -27.68 6.22
CA PHE A 477 -8.38 -26.68 5.26
C PHE A 477 -9.76 -26.09 5.61
N ARG A 478 -10.12 -26.05 6.90
CA ARG A 478 -11.26 -25.31 7.41
C ARG A 478 -10.82 -23.90 7.80
N ASN A 479 -11.59 -22.90 7.37
CA ASN A 479 -11.28 -21.50 7.66
C ASN A 479 -11.14 -21.24 9.15
N LEU A 480 -10.14 -20.43 9.48
CA LEU A 480 -10.06 -19.69 10.72
C LEU A 480 -10.82 -18.36 10.56
N PRO A 481 -11.09 -17.60 11.64
CA PRO A 481 -11.77 -16.30 11.54
C PRO A 481 -11.13 -15.32 10.55
N THR A 482 -9.81 -15.40 10.36
CA THR A 482 -9.06 -14.64 9.34
C THR A 482 -9.36 -15.11 7.91
N GLY A 483 -9.55 -16.42 7.68
CA GLY A 483 -10.02 -16.97 6.40
C GLY A 483 -11.46 -16.55 6.09
N ASP A 484 -12.33 -16.48 7.10
CA ASP A 484 -13.71 -16.01 6.92
C ASP A 484 -13.78 -14.52 6.51
N VAL A 485 -12.84 -13.71 7.02
CA VAL A 485 -12.68 -12.32 6.56
C VAL A 485 -12.33 -12.27 5.08
N VAL A 486 -11.41 -13.12 4.62
CA VAL A 486 -10.99 -13.18 3.21
C VAL A 486 -12.18 -13.57 2.31
N ASP A 487 -12.91 -14.62 2.67
CA ASP A 487 -14.06 -15.08 1.89
C ASP A 487 -15.19 -14.03 1.86
N LYS A 488 -15.41 -13.33 2.98
CA LYS A 488 -16.34 -12.20 3.06
C LYS A 488 -15.95 -11.07 2.10
N LEU A 489 -14.68 -10.63 2.14
CA LEU A 489 -14.22 -9.52 1.30
C LEU A 489 -14.21 -9.88 -0.18
N LEU A 490 -13.81 -11.10 -0.55
CA LEU A 490 -13.93 -11.60 -1.93
C LEU A 490 -15.38 -11.55 -2.42
N LYS A 491 -16.35 -11.91 -1.57
CA LYS A 491 -17.78 -11.81 -1.92
C LYS A 491 -18.24 -10.36 -2.10
N GLU A 492 -17.76 -9.45 -1.26
CA GLU A 492 -18.09 -8.02 -1.34
C GLU A 492 -17.47 -7.33 -2.58
N TRP A 493 -16.25 -7.73 -2.98
CA TRP A 493 -15.49 -7.13 -4.08
C TRP A 493 -15.72 -7.80 -5.44
N GLY A 494 -16.70 -8.71 -5.53
CA GLY A 494 -17.09 -9.36 -6.79
C GLY A 494 -16.35 -10.66 -7.14
N GLY A 495 -15.39 -11.10 -6.33
CA GLY A 495 -14.71 -12.39 -6.48
C GLY A 495 -15.61 -13.62 -6.22
N GLY A 496 -16.72 -13.47 -5.51
CA GLY A 496 -17.64 -14.56 -5.16
C GLY A 496 -18.60 -15.03 -6.27
N ARG A 497 -18.40 -14.63 -7.54
CA ARG A 497 -19.29 -14.93 -8.68
C ARG A 497 -20.77 -14.57 -8.44
N LYS A 498 -21.03 -13.53 -7.65
CA LYS A 498 -22.39 -13.08 -7.36
C LYS A 498 -23.08 -12.68 -8.68
N GLU A 499 -24.23 -13.29 -8.92
CA GLU A 499 -25.09 -12.96 -10.04
C GLU A 499 -25.85 -11.66 -9.73
N LEU A 500 -25.72 -10.68 -10.62
CA LEU A 500 -26.60 -9.52 -10.66
C LEU A 500 -27.66 -9.79 -11.73
N SER A 501 -28.93 -9.80 -11.35
CA SER A 501 -30.04 -9.93 -12.28
C SER A 501 -30.93 -8.70 -12.29
N GLY A 502 -31.48 -8.38 -13.46
CA GLY A 502 -32.38 -7.25 -13.65
C GLY A 502 -33.14 -7.36 -14.97
N MET A 503 -34.20 -6.58 -15.11
CA MET A 503 -34.94 -6.48 -16.38
C MET A 503 -34.57 -5.19 -17.10
N THR A 504 -34.58 -5.22 -18.43
CA THR A 504 -34.41 -4.01 -19.24
C THR A 504 -35.60 -3.07 -19.11
N SER A 505 -35.32 -1.77 -19.05
CA SER A 505 -36.31 -0.69 -19.12
C SER A 505 -37.02 -0.64 -20.49
N PRO A 506 -38.06 0.21 -20.67
CA PRO A 506 -38.76 0.36 -21.93
C PRO A 506 -37.88 0.75 -23.13
N ASP A 507 -36.75 1.40 -22.90
CA ASP A 507 -35.73 1.73 -23.90
C ASP A 507 -34.67 0.62 -24.09
N GLY A 508 -34.94 -0.58 -23.57
CA GLY A 508 -34.08 -1.76 -23.72
C GLY A 508 -32.77 -1.69 -22.93
N THR A 509 -32.70 -0.91 -21.85
CA THR A 509 -31.44 -0.72 -21.11
C THR A 509 -31.44 -1.30 -19.70
N LEU A 510 -30.25 -1.67 -19.22
CA LEU A 510 -29.98 -1.96 -17.81
C LEU A 510 -28.72 -1.21 -17.40
N GLU A 511 -28.81 -0.44 -16.33
CA GLU A 511 -27.66 0.21 -15.71
C GLU A 511 -27.18 -0.57 -14.50
N ALA A 512 -25.86 -0.73 -14.37
CA ALA A 512 -25.23 -1.37 -13.23
C ALA A 512 -23.91 -0.69 -12.89
N SER A 513 -23.50 -0.76 -11.63
CA SER A 513 -22.14 -0.39 -11.20
C SER A 513 -21.37 -1.67 -10.88
N LEU A 514 -20.45 -2.03 -11.77
CA LEU A 514 -19.71 -3.29 -11.74
C LEU A 514 -18.26 -3.04 -11.33
N PHE A 515 -17.65 -4.00 -10.63
CA PHE A 515 -16.21 -3.97 -10.38
C PHE A 515 -15.42 -4.12 -11.68
N HIS A 516 -14.18 -3.66 -11.71
CA HIS A 516 -13.30 -3.95 -12.84
C HIS A 516 -13.04 -5.47 -12.91
N GLY A 517 -13.24 -6.05 -14.09
CA GLY A 517 -13.17 -7.49 -14.26
C GLY A 517 -13.77 -7.99 -15.56
N ASP A 518 -13.67 -9.31 -15.73
CA ASP A 518 -14.29 -10.03 -16.83
C ASP A 518 -15.64 -10.57 -16.37
N TYR A 519 -16.65 -10.41 -17.22
CA TYR A 519 -18.03 -10.78 -16.96
C TYR A 519 -18.58 -11.68 -18.06
N GLN A 520 -19.54 -12.52 -17.69
CA GLN A 520 -20.44 -13.18 -18.61
C GLN A 520 -21.83 -12.62 -18.39
N VAL A 521 -22.48 -12.20 -19.48
CA VAL A 521 -23.81 -11.63 -19.49
C VAL A 521 -24.72 -12.56 -20.25
N THR A 522 -25.81 -12.99 -19.61
CA THR A 522 -26.86 -13.82 -20.21
C THR A 522 -28.11 -12.97 -20.36
N VAL A 523 -28.70 -12.94 -21.55
CA VAL A 523 -29.94 -12.20 -21.83
C VAL A 523 -31.02 -13.18 -22.27
N ALA A 524 -32.13 -13.22 -21.54
CA ALA A 524 -33.31 -14.02 -21.87
C ALA A 524 -34.45 -13.13 -22.38
N GLN A 525 -35.05 -13.50 -23.51
CA GLN A 525 -36.14 -12.75 -24.13
C GLN A 525 -37.45 -12.88 -23.31
N PRO A 526 -38.30 -11.84 -23.29
CA PRO A 526 -39.60 -11.89 -22.62
C PRO A 526 -40.48 -13.02 -23.20
N GLY A 527 -41.02 -13.89 -22.34
CA GLY A 527 -41.98 -14.92 -22.75
C GLY A 527 -41.41 -16.08 -23.57
N ALA A 528 -40.09 -16.11 -23.82
CA ALA A 528 -39.46 -17.20 -24.53
C ALA A 528 -38.94 -18.27 -23.56
N ASN A 529 -39.50 -19.48 -23.63
CA ASN A 529 -38.92 -20.63 -22.93
C ASN A 529 -37.63 -21.05 -23.66
N ASN A 530 -36.49 -20.92 -22.97
CA ASN A 530 -35.15 -21.38 -23.38
C ASN A 530 -34.43 -20.63 -24.51
N SER A 531 -34.84 -19.41 -24.93
CA SER A 531 -34.00 -18.58 -25.82
C SER A 531 -33.20 -17.54 -25.04
N TYR A 532 -31.89 -17.74 -24.93
CA TYR A 532 -30.97 -16.78 -24.31
C TYR A 532 -29.70 -16.59 -25.14
N VAL A 533 -29.10 -15.41 -25.05
CA VAL A 533 -27.78 -15.11 -25.62
C VAL A 533 -26.78 -14.89 -24.49
N VAL A 534 -25.59 -15.45 -24.64
CA VAL A 534 -24.48 -15.29 -23.71
C VAL A 534 -23.38 -14.47 -24.39
N GLN A 535 -22.93 -13.39 -23.75
CA GLN A 535 -21.80 -12.58 -24.21
C GLN A 535 -20.78 -12.37 -23.09
N SER A 536 -19.52 -12.24 -23.49
CA SER A 536 -18.43 -11.83 -22.59
C SER A 536 -18.26 -10.32 -22.61
N LEU A 537 -17.98 -9.75 -21.44
CA LEU A 537 -17.86 -8.32 -21.22
C LEU A 537 -16.63 -8.02 -20.35
N GLU A 538 -15.74 -7.16 -20.81
CA GLU A 538 -14.65 -6.62 -20.00
C GLU A 538 -15.03 -5.24 -19.46
N VAL A 539 -15.01 -5.10 -18.13
CA VAL A 539 -15.21 -3.83 -17.44
C VAL A 539 -13.85 -3.35 -16.96
N ALA A 540 -13.32 -2.30 -17.59
CA ALA A 540 -12.03 -1.71 -17.25
C ALA A 540 -12.21 -0.23 -16.83
N PRO A 541 -11.15 0.44 -16.32
CA PRO A 541 -11.19 1.86 -16.02
C PRO A 541 -11.68 2.71 -17.20
N ALA A 542 -12.22 3.90 -16.90
CA ALA A 542 -12.88 4.77 -17.88
C ALA A 542 -12.01 5.15 -19.10
N GLU A 543 -10.69 5.15 -18.93
CA GLU A 543 -9.71 5.47 -19.95
C GLU A 543 -9.54 4.34 -20.99
N THR A 544 -9.98 3.12 -20.68
CA THR A 544 -9.67 1.91 -21.46
C THR A 544 -10.88 1.10 -21.91
N SER A 545 -12.11 1.44 -21.49
CA SER A 545 -13.32 0.68 -21.86
C SER A 545 -14.56 1.57 -22.11
N PRO A 546 -15.41 1.22 -23.10
CA PRO A 546 -16.66 1.94 -23.36
C PRO A 546 -17.63 1.84 -22.18
N HIS A 547 -18.41 2.89 -21.94
CA HIS A 547 -19.47 2.91 -20.91
C HIS A 547 -20.79 2.27 -21.38
N ARG A 548 -20.91 2.06 -22.70
CA ARG A 548 -22.10 1.53 -23.36
C ARG A 548 -21.76 0.20 -24.04
N PHE A 549 -22.51 -0.83 -23.69
CA PHE A 549 -22.42 -2.14 -24.31
C PHE A 549 -23.71 -2.43 -25.06
N ILE A 550 -23.62 -2.93 -26.29
CA ILE A 550 -24.77 -3.25 -27.13
C ILE A 550 -24.79 -4.76 -27.35
N LEU A 551 -25.81 -5.41 -26.82
CA LEU A 551 -26.07 -6.84 -26.97
C LEU A 551 -27.22 -7.01 -27.96
N ARG A 552 -27.02 -7.84 -28.98
CA ARG A 552 -28.06 -8.20 -29.96
C ARG A 552 -28.54 -9.62 -29.67
N VAL A 553 -29.87 -9.80 -29.64
CA VAL A 553 -30.54 -11.04 -29.23
C VAL A 553 -31.49 -11.55 -30.30
#